data_AF-A0A674GKH4-F1
#
_entry.id   AF-A0A674GKH4-F1
#
_cell.length_a   1.000
_cell.length_b   1.000
_cell.length_c   1.000
_cell.angle_alpha   90.00
_cell.angle_beta   90.00
_cell.angle_gamma   90.00
#
_symmetry.space_group_name_H-M   'P 1'
#
loop_
_entity.id
_entity.type
_entity.pdbx_description
1 polymer ?
#
loop_
_entity_poly.entity_id
_entity_poly.type
_entity_poly.pdbx_seq_one_letter_code
_entity_poly.pdbx_strand_id
1 'polypeptide(L)'
;MDPRGWGGAFELATGDYLFEPHSGEEYSRDEDHIAHVIELLGEIPRHVALGGRYSREFFNRRGEGAGPRKNWGVSRELRHIRHLRPWGLRAVLQEKYEWPRGPAAAFAHFLRPMLAFEPARRATARQCLQHPWLRP
;
A
#
# COMPACT_ATOMS: atom_id res chain seq x y z
N MET A 1 -2.98 -12.07 -4.82
CA MET A 1 -1.85 -11.26 -4.32
C MET A 1 -1.41 -11.93 -3.03
N ASP A 2 -0.17 -12.43 -2.91
CA ASP A 2 0.33 -12.84 -1.59
C ASP A 2 0.85 -11.57 -0.88
N PRO A 3 0.20 -11.11 0.21
CA PRO A 3 0.56 -9.88 0.91
C PRO A 3 1.75 -10.05 1.87
N ARG A 4 2.21 -11.29 2.12
CA ARG A 4 3.16 -11.58 3.22
C ARG A 4 4.62 -11.22 2.94
N GLY A 5 4.98 -10.93 1.68
CA GLY A 5 6.37 -10.65 1.28
C GLY A 5 6.83 -9.19 1.36
N TRP A 6 6.02 -8.26 1.89
CA TRP A 6 6.22 -6.82 1.66
C TRP A 6 6.82 -6.06 2.86
N GLY A 7 6.86 -6.70 4.03
CA GLY A 7 7.17 -6.00 5.30
C GLY A 7 8.57 -6.20 5.86
N GLY A 8 9.32 -7.24 5.47
CA GLY A 8 10.50 -7.67 6.25
C GLY A 8 11.59 -6.59 6.42
N ALA A 9 11.87 -5.79 5.40
CA ALA A 9 12.83 -4.70 5.54
C ALA A 9 12.30 -3.52 6.40
N PHE A 10 11.00 -3.23 6.32
CA PHE A 10 10.38 -2.20 7.17
C PHE A 10 10.36 -2.64 8.63
N GLU A 11 9.91 -3.86 8.90
CA GLU A 11 9.85 -4.46 10.24
C GLU A 11 11.22 -4.51 10.89
N LEU A 12 12.27 -4.90 10.16
CA LEU A 12 13.64 -4.87 10.68
C LEU A 12 14.13 -3.45 11.00
N ALA A 13 13.67 -2.44 10.27
CA ALA A 13 14.11 -1.05 10.44
C ALA A 13 13.34 -0.31 11.54
N THR A 14 12.09 -0.70 11.82
CA THR A 14 11.19 0.03 12.72
C THR A 14 10.74 -0.77 13.95
N GLY A 15 10.86 -2.10 13.91
CA GLY A 15 10.31 -3.02 14.92
C GLY A 15 8.82 -3.33 14.78
N ASP A 16 8.13 -2.72 13.82
CA ASP A 16 6.68 -2.86 13.61
C ASP A 16 6.37 -3.49 12.25
N TYR A 17 5.27 -4.23 12.16
CA TYR A 17 4.75 -4.67 10.87
C TYR A 17 4.32 -3.46 10.01
N LEU A 18 4.60 -3.54 8.71
CA LEU A 18 4.19 -2.50 7.76
C LEU A 18 2.66 -2.41 7.63
N PHE A 19 1.96 -3.53 7.75
CA PHE A 19 0.51 -3.62 7.68
C PHE A 19 -0.01 -4.54 8.79
N GLU A 20 -0.87 -4.02 9.66
CA GLU A 20 -1.55 -4.78 10.71
C GLU A 20 -3.07 -4.69 10.52
N PRO A 21 -3.63 -5.46 9.57
CA PRO A 21 -5.05 -5.36 9.28
C PRO A 21 -5.91 -6.12 10.30
N HIS A 22 -7.09 -5.56 10.56
CA HIS A 22 -8.09 -6.08 11.49
C HIS A 22 -9.44 -6.28 10.77
N SER A 23 -10.27 -7.18 11.29
CA SER A 23 -11.68 -7.25 10.87
C SER A 23 -12.51 -6.30 11.71
N GLY A 24 -13.45 -5.59 11.09
CA GLY A 24 -14.49 -4.82 11.76
C GLY A 24 -15.85 -5.53 11.69
N GLU A 25 -16.90 -4.86 12.15
CA GLU A 25 -18.28 -5.35 12.00
C GLU A 25 -18.74 -5.38 10.53
N GLU A 26 -18.30 -4.40 9.74
CA GLU A 26 -18.75 -4.22 8.34
C GLU A 26 -17.69 -4.62 7.29
N TYR A 27 -16.42 -4.76 7.66
CA TYR A 27 -15.34 -5.04 6.72
C TYR A 27 -14.47 -6.22 7.17
N SER A 28 -13.98 -6.98 6.19
CA SER A 28 -13.07 -8.09 6.44
C SER A 28 -11.64 -7.62 6.65
N ARG A 29 -10.82 -8.45 7.31
CA ARG A 29 -9.37 -8.24 7.42
C ARG A 29 -8.68 -8.03 6.06
N ASP A 30 -9.14 -8.71 5.01
CA ASP A 30 -8.56 -8.56 3.67
C ASP A 30 -8.90 -7.19 3.06
N GLU A 31 -10.11 -6.68 3.30
CA GLU A 31 -10.51 -5.33 2.87
C GLU A 31 -9.73 -4.24 3.61
N ASP A 32 -9.55 -4.39 4.92
CA ASP A 32 -8.72 -3.49 5.74
C ASP A 32 -7.25 -3.50 5.30
N HIS A 33 -6.74 -4.67 4.93
CA HIS A 33 -5.39 -4.77 4.35
C HIS A 33 -5.29 -3.99 3.04
N ILE A 34 -6.29 -4.11 2.16
CA ILE A 34 -6.32 -3.33 0.91
C ILE A 34 -6.39 -1.82 1.22
N ALA A 35 -7.17 -1.41 2.21
CA ALA A 35 -7.26 -0.02 2.67
C ALA A 35 -5.88 0.52 3.11
N HIS A 36 -5.16 -0.20 3.98
CA HIS A 36 -3.81 0.19 4.40
C HIS A 36 -2.84 0.32 3.21
N VAL A 37 -2.90 -0.61 2.26
CA VAL A 37 -2.07 -0.55 1.06
C VAL A 37 -2.38 0.71 0.24
N ILE A 38 -3.67 1.08 0.08
CA ILE A 38 -4.09 2.29 -0.62
C ILE A 38 -3.65 3.55 0.12
N GLU A 39 -3.76 3.57 1.45
CA GLU A 39 -3.34 4.70 2.27
C GLU A 39 -1.82 4.95 2.16
N LEU A 40 -1.03 3.87 2.11
CA LEU A 40 0.43 3.94 2.04
C LEU A 40 0.95 4.25 0.61
N LEU A 41 0.40 3.59 -0.41
CA LEU A 41 0.95 3.58 -1.77
C LEU A 41 0.16 4.43 -2.77
N GLY A 42 -1.07 4.81 -2.41
CA GLY A 42 -1.99 5.52 -3.28
C GLY A 42 -2.89 4.58 -4.09
N GLU A 43 -3.42 5.08 -5.20
CA GLU A 43 -4.41 4.37 -5.99
C GLU A 43 -3.86 3.09 -6.62
N ILE A 44 -4.61 1.99 -6.46
CA ILE A 44 -4.37 0.72 -7.15
C ILE A 44 -4.78 0.90 -8.64
N PRO A 45 -3.90 0.56 -9.59
CA PRO A 45 -4.24 0.56 -11.01
C PRO A 45 -5.47 -0.28 -11.30
N ARG A 46 -6.39 0.22 -12.14
CA ARG A 46 -7.69 -0.41 -12.38
C ARG A 46 -7.60 -1.87 -12.82
N HIS A 47 -6.66 -2.21 -13.69
CA HIS A 47 -6.49 -3.59 -14.17
C HIS A 47 -6.06 -4.54 -13.05
N VAL A 48 -5.35 -4.03 -12.05
CA VAL A 48 -4.98 -4.79 -10.84
C VAL A 48 -6.18 -4.92 -9.91
N ALA A 49 -6.86 -3.79 -9.61
CA ALA A 49 -8.00 -3.77 -8.69
C ALA A 49 -9.16 -4.64 -9.18
N LEU A 50 -9.45 -4.65 -10.49
CA LEU A 50 -10.59 -5.37 -11.08
C LEU A 50 -10.22 -6.70 -11.77
N GLY A 51 -8.94 -7.02 -11.88
CA GLY A 51 -8.47 -8.24 -12.54
C GLY A 51 -8.43 -9.49 -11.64
N GLY A 52 -8.68 -9.33 -10.34
CA GLY A 52 -8.64 -10.41 -9.36
C GLY A 52 -9.94 -11.21 -9.31
N ARG A 53 -9.82 -12.50 -8.97
CA ARG A 53 -10.98 -13.40 -8.74
C ARG A 53 -11.96 -12.83 -7.70
N TYR A 54 -11.42 -12.25 -6.63
CA TYR A 54 -12.17 -11.72 -5.49
C TYR A 54 -12.43 -10.21 -5.59
N SER A 55 -12.11 -9.56 -6.72
CA SER A 55 -12.21 -8.10 -6.86
C SER A 55 -13.61 -7.55 -6.57
N ARG A 56 -14.66 -8.34 -6.84
CA ARG A 56 -16.06 -7.93 -6.59
C ARG A 56 -16.43 -7.90 -5.11
N GLU A 57 -15.68 -8.57 -4.24
CA GLU A 57 -15.93 -8.58 -2.79
C GLU A 57 -15.39 -7.30 -2.13
N PHE A 58 -14.35 -6.70 -2.71
CA PHE A 58 -13.66 -5.55 -2.12
C PHE A 58 -13.98 -4.22 -2.81
N PHE A 59 -14.17 -4.22 -4.13
CA PHE A 59 -14.39 -2.99 -4.91
C PHE A 59 -15.81 -2.91 -5.47
N ASN A 60 -16.39 -1.71 -5.44
CA ASN A 60 -17.62 -1.42 -6.15
C ASN A 60 -17.41 -1.40 -7.67
N ARG A 61 -18.49 -1.60 -8.44
CA ARG A 61 -18.47 -1.30 -9.87
C ARG A 61 -18.56 0.22 -10.04
N ARG A 62 -17.72 0.76 -10.93
CA ARG A 62 -17.68 2.19 -11.28
C ARG A 62 -19.10 2.74 -11.46
N GLY A 63 -19.53 3.62 -10.55
CA GLY A 63 -20.86 4.24 -10.55
C GLY A 63 -21.74 3.93 -9.33
N GLU A 64 -21.42 2.90 -8.55
CA GLU A 64 -22.12 2.59 -7.28
C GLU A 64 -21.45 3.36 -6.12
N GLY A 65 -21.88 4.61 -5.89
CA GLY A 65 -21.48 5.38 -4.69
C GLY A 65 -20.63 6.64 -4.91
N ALA A 66 -20.38 7.04 -6.16
CA ALA A 66 -19.68 8.30 -6.44
C ALA A 66 -20.58 9.51 -6.13
N GLY A 67 -20.33 10.17 -5.00
CA GLY A 67 -20.79 11.55 -4.78
C GLY A 67 -20.21 12.50 -5.85
N PRO A 68 -20.75 13.72 -6.00
CA PRO A 68 -20.50 14.61 -7.16
C PRO A 68 -19.05 15.14 -7.31
N ARG A 69 -18.09 14.67 -6.50
CA ARG A 69 -16.68 15.04 -6.64
C ARG A 69 -15.98 14.14 -7.67
N LYS A 70 -15.99 14.65 -8.91
CA LYS A 70 -15.24 14.17 -10.07
C LYS A 70 -13.75 13.93 -9.77
N ASN A 71 -13.21 12.90 -10.42
CA ASN A 71 -11.79 12.63 -10.75
C ASN A 71 -10.92 11.75 -9.83
N TRP A 72 -11.45 11.10 -8.78
CA TRP A 72 -10.66 10.11 -8.04
C TRP A 72 -10.81 8.71 -8.65
N GLY A 73 -9.71 7.97 -8.83
CA GLY A 73 -9.72 6.67 -9.51
C GLY A 73 -10.52 5.59 -8.78
N VAL A 74 -10.74 4.45 -9.46
CA VAL A 74 -11.52 3.25 -9.02
C VAL A 74 -11.13 2.74 -7.63
N SER A 75 -9.93 3.08 -7.15
CA SER A 75 -9.30 2.48 -5.98
C SER A 75 -9.79 2.97 -4.63
N ARG A 76 -10.58 4.06 -4.53
CA ARG A 76 -11.21 4.47 -3.26
C ARG A 76 -12.64 3.97 -3.09
N GLU A 77 -13.14 3.19 -4.04
CA GLU A 77 -14.47 2.61 -3.98
C GLU A 77 -14.43 1.23 -3.30
N LEU A 78 -13.77 1.15 -2.13
CA LEU A 78 -13.95 -0.01 -1.26
C LEU A 78 -15.41 -0.08 -0.82
N ARG A 79 -15.95 -1.30 -0.68
CA ARG A 79 -17.37 -1.49 -0.40
C ARG A 79 -17.77 -0.92 0.95
N HIS A 80 -16.98 -1.22 1.96
CA HIS A 80 -17.32 -0.94 3.36
C HIS A 80 -16.43 0.18 3.91
N ILE A 81 -15.14 0.22 3.54
CA ILE A 81 -14.21 1.25 4.04
C ILE A 81 -14.24 2.51 3.15
N ARG A 82 -15.06 3.50 3.53
CA ARG A 82 -15.25 4.74 2.75
C ARG A 82 -14.27 5.86 3.09
N HIS A 83 -13.67 5.81 4.28
CA HIS A 83 -12.81 6.87 4.79
C HIS A 83 -11.38 6.37 4.90
N LEU A 84 -10.59 6.68 3.88
CA LEU A 84 -9.16 6.40 3.84
C LEU A 84 -8.39 7.63 4.32
N ARG A 85 -7.33 7.41 5.10
CA ARG A 85 -6.38 8.40 5.60
C ARG A 85 -5.01 8.17 4.96
N PRO A 86 -4.75 8.77 3.78
CA PRO A 86 -3.47 8.58 3.10
C PRO A 86 -2.30 9.03 3.98
N TRP A 87 -1.36 8.13 4.21
CA TRP A 87 -0.15 8.40 4.96
C TRP A 87 1.02 7.68 4.31
N GLY A 88 1.66 8.38 3.38
CA GLY A 88 2.70 7.77 2.55
C GLY A 88 3.92 7.34 3.35
N LEU A 89 4.64 6.32 2.87
CA LEU A 89 5.77 5.69 3.57
C LEU A 89 6.81 6.68 4.13
N ARG A 90 7.16 7.72 3.38
CA ARG A 90 8.11 8.74 3.85
C ARG A 90 7.54 9.61 4.99
N ALA A 91 6.25 9.89 4.98
CA ALA A 91 5.58 10.63 6.04
C ALA A 91 5.51 9.77 7.31
N VAL A 92 5.12 8.49 7.18
CA VAL A 92 5.15 7.52 8.28
C VAL A 92 6.53 7.47 8.95
N LEU A 93 7.61 7.31 8.17
CA LEU A 93 8.97 7.25 8.70
C LEU A 93 9.37 8.52 9.46
N GLN A 94 9.00 9.71 8.97
CA GLN A 94 9.36 10.98 9.60
C GLN A 94 8.48 11.34 10.80
N GLU A 95 7.18 11.08 10.70
CA GLU A 95 6.19 11.57 11.68
C GLU A 95 5.96 10.55 12.80
N LYS A 96 5.89 9.26 12.49
CA LYS A 96 5.70 8.19 13.49
C LYS A 96 7.01 7.76 14.13
N TYR A 97 8.06 7.58 13.31
CA TYR A 97 9.34 7.04 13.76
C TYR A 97 10.43 8.10 13.90
N GLU A 98 10.11 9.37 13.66
CA GLU A 98 11.03 10.51 13.83
C GLU A 98 12.32 10.40 13.01
N TRP A 99 12.30 9.67 11.89
CA TRP A 99 13.47 9.56 11.03
C TRP A 99 13.81 10.92 10.41
N PRO A 100 15.11 11.27 10.30
CA PRO A 100 15.51 12.46 9.57
C PRO A 100 15.10 12.37 8.09
N ARG A 101 14.76 13.51 7.49
CA ARG A 101 14.20 13.61 6.13
C ARG A 101 15.02 12.86 5.06
N GLY A 102 16.35 12.95 5.13
CA GLY A 102 17.27 12.30 4.18
C GLY A 102 17.19 10.77 4.23
N PRO A 103 17.53 10.15 5.37
CA PRO A 103 17.35 8.71 5.61
C PRO A 103 15.95 8.19 5.29
N ALA A 104 14.89 8.89 5.73
CA ALA A 104 13.52 8.51 5.45
C ALA A 104 13.22 8.49 3.94
N ALA A 105 13.69 9.48 3.20
CA ALA A 105 13.54 9.52 1.74
C ALA A 105 14.31 8.39 1.04
N ALA A 106 15.55 8.11 1.47
CA ALA A 106 16.38 7.06 0.90
C ALA A 106 15.80 5.66 1.15
N PHE A 107 15.31 5.40 2.36
CA PHE A 107 14.70 4.12 2.72
C PHE A 107 13.33 3.93 2.05
N ALA A 108 12.50 4.98 1.99
CA ALA A 108 11.25 4.92 1.25
C ALA A 108 11.51 4.67 -0.26
N HIS A 109 12.55 5.27 -0.83
CA HIS A 109 12.95 5.02 -2.22
C HIS A 109 13.42 3.57 -2.44
N PHE A 110 14.13 2.99 -1.49
CA PHE A 110 14.54 1.58 -1.53
C PHE A 110 13.35 0.60 -1.46
N LEU A 111 12.39 0.85 -0.57
CA LEU A 111 11.24 -0.03 -0.38
C LEU A 111 10.23 0.04 -1.52
N ARG A 112 9.98 1.23 -2.08
CA ARG A 112 8.86 1.45 -3.01
C ARG A 112 8.82 0.52 -4.23
N PRO A 113 9.94 0.16 -4.89
CA PRO A 113 9.96 -0.83 -5.97
C PRO A 113 9.57 -2.25 -5.51
N MET A 114 9.82 -2.61 -4.25
CA MET A 114 9.36 -3.87 -3.65
C MET A 114 7.86 -3.84 -3.38
N LEU A 115 7.30 -2.63 -3.25
CA LEU A 115 5.90 -2.39 -3.00
C LEU A 115 5.09 -2.13 -4.29
N ALA A 116 5.54 -2.59 -5.46
CA ALA A 116 4.78 -2.41 -6.70
C ALA A 116 3.52 -3.30 -6.74
N PHE A 117 2.36 -2.70 -7.02
CA PHE A 117 1.07 -3.38 -7.17
C PHE A 117 1.12 -4.54 -8.16
N GLU A 118 1.75 -4.31 -9.30
CA GLU A 118 1.90 -5.30 -10.36
C GLU A 118 3.10 -6.20 -10.03
N PRO A 119 2.92 -7.51 -9.86
CA PRO A 119 4.02 -8.42 -9.54
C PRO A 119 5.17 -8.35 -10.55
N ALA A 120 4.87 -8.19 -11.84
CA ALA A 120 5.86 -8.07 -12.91
C ALA A 120 6.71 -6.80 -12.82
N ARG A 121 6.26 -5.76 -12.11
CA ARG A 121 6.99 -4.51 -11.89
C ARG A 121 7.69 -4.47 -10.54
N ARG A 122 7.51 -5.49 -9.70
CA ARG A 122 8.16 -5.56 -8.40
C ARG A 122 9.64 -5.81 -8.57
N ALA A 123 10.47 -5.05 -7.87
CA ALA A 123 11.90 -5.28 -7.86
C ALA A 123 12.21 -6.68 -7.31
N THR A 124 13.04 -7.42 -8.04
CA THR A 124 13.58 -8.70 -7.57
C THR A 124 14.63 -8.47 -6.49
N ALA A 125 14.86 -9.47 -5.62
CA ALA A 125 15.90 -9.39 -4.59
C ALA A 125 17.28 -9.02 -5.20
N ARG A 126 17.62 -9.55 -6.38
CA ARG A 126 18.85 -9.21 -7.10
C ARG A 126 18.94 -7.72 -7.47
N GLN A 127 17.83 -7.11 -7.89
CA GLN A 127 17.78 -5.69 -8.20
C GLN A 127 17.86 -4.85 -6.91
N CYS A 128 17.20 -5.29 -5.84
CA CYS A 128 17.24 -4.61 -4.55
C CYS A 128 18.67 -4.52 -4.00
N LEU A 129 19.49 -5.58 -4.13
CA LEU A 129 20.91 -5.59 -3.74
C LEU A 129 21.77 -4.55 -4.47
N GLN A 130 21.33 -4.05 -5.63
CA GLN A 130 22.05 -3.02 -6.37
C GLN A 130 21.70 -1.60 -5.93
N HIS A 131 20.69 -1.44 -5.06
CA HIS A 131 20.18 -0.14 -4.66
C HIS A 131 21.21 0.64 -3.81
N PRO A 132 21.40 1.95 -4.05
CA PRO A 132 22.38 2.76 -3.31
C PRO A 132 22.21 2.73 -1.79
N TRP A 133 20.98 2.56 -1.29
CA TRP A 133 20.71 2.46 0.15
C TRP A 133 21.44 1.30 0.84
N LEU A 134 21.71 0.20 0.13
CA LEU A 134 22.47 -0.94 0.67
C LEU A 134 23.99 -0.82 0.45
N ARG A 135 24.43 0.23 -0.24
CA ARG A 135 25.85 0.46 -0.53
C ARG A 135 26.39 1.48 0.47
N PRO A 136 27.42 1.13 1.26
CA PRO A 136 28.05 2.04 2.21
C PRO A 136 28.80 3.18 1.51
#